data_AF-A0AAU3VQA8-F1
#
_entry.id   AF-A0AAU3VQA8-F1
#
_cell.length_a   1.000
_cell.length_b   1.000
_cell.length_c   1.000
_cell.angle_alpha   90.00
_cell.angle_beta   90.00
_cell.angle_gamma   90.00
#
_symmetry.space_group_name_H-M   'P 1'
#
loop_
_entity.id
_entity.type
_entity.pdbx_description
1 polymer ?
#
loop_
_entity_poly.entity_id
_entity_poly.type
_entity_poly.pdbx_seq_one_letter_code
_entity_poly.pdbx_strand_id
1 'polypeptide(L)' 'MLTGRSAARSRRRPGGAVRSAALTGFSATDLNGHQGTQSVEEGAAVIAAAATAGPDAPSAAFVGTTGTVPW' A
#
# COMPACT_ATOMS: atom_id res chain seq x y z
N MET A 1 46.99 5.70 5.39
CA MET A 1 46.16 6.42 4.40
C MET A 1 45.04 5.49 3.96
N LEU A 2 43.78 5.84 4.23
CA LEU A 2 42.60 5.00 4.01
C LEU A 2 41.73 5.63 2.92
N THR A 3 41.65 5.02 1.73
CA THR A 3 40.62 5.31 0.71
C THR A 3 40.56 4.11 -0.25
N GLY A 4 39.44 3.49 -0.61
CA GLY A 4 38.04 3.78 -0.32
C GLY A 4 37.17 2.56 -0.65
N ARG A 5 36.04 2.44 0.06
CA ARG A 5 34.98 1.49 -0.28
C ARG A 5 34.12 2.12 -1.37
N SER A 6 34.15 1.53 -2.57
CA SER A 6 33.15 1.80 -3.61
C SER A 6 31.79 1.30 -3.11
N ALA A 7 30.93 2.22 -2.68
CA ALA A 7 29.54 1.92 -2.41
C ALA A 7 28.84 1.67 -3.76
N ALA A 8 28.53 0.40 -4.05
CA ALA A 8 27.69 0.03 -5.17
C ALA A 8 26.32 0.70 -5.00
N ARG A 9 26.11 1.83 -5.68
CA ARG A 9 24.83 2.52 -5.72
C ARG A 9 23.84 1.61 -6.45
N SER A 10 22.86 1.06 -5.73
CA SER A 10 21.81 0.24 -6.34
C SER A 10 21.11 1.09 -7.41
N ARG A 11 21.05 0.57 -8.64
CA ARG A 11 20.37 1.27 -9.73
C ARG A 11 18.88 1.24 -9.43
N ARG A 12 18.34 2.37 -8.99
CA ARG A 12 16.89 2.58 -8.83
C ARG A 12 16.22 2.34 -10.19
N ARG A 13 15.25 1.43 -10.26
CA ARG A 13 14.45 1.22 -11.48
C ARG A 13 13.74 2.53 -11.83
N PRO A 14 13.66 2.90 -13.12
CA PRO A 14 12.81 4.01 -13.56
C PRO A 14 11.35 3.68 -13.18
N GLY A 15 10.64 4.64 -12.57
CA GLY A 15 9.33 4.43 -11.95
C GLY A 15 9.42 3.69 -10.61
N GLY A 16 9.90 4.38 -9.56
CA GLY A 16 10.17 3.76 -8.25
C GLY A 16 9.00 2.91 -7.73
N ALA A 17 9.31 1.80 -7.06
CA ALA A 17 8.27 0.86 -6.60
C ALA A 17 7.23 1.57 -5.71
N VAL A 18 5.96 1.44 -6.07
CA VAL A 18 4.81 1.88 -5.28
C VAL A 18 4.67 0.97 -4.06
N ARG A 19 4.58 1.58 -2.89
CA ARG A 19 4.37 0.88 -1.61
C ARG A 19 3.37 1.69 -0.82
N SER A 20 2.24 1.09 -0.48
CA SER A 20 1.18 1.73 0.27
C SER A 20 0.67 0.78 1.34
N ALA A 21 0.13 1.35 2.42
CA ALA A 21 -0.70 0.62 3.37
C ALA A 21 -2.16 0.84 2.99
N ALA A 22 -2.94 -0.25 2.89
CA ALA A 22 -4.34 -0.19 2.48
C ALA A 22 -5.26 -0.49 3.68
N LEU A 23 -6.28 0.33 3.86
CA LEU A 23 -7.37 0.10 4.77
C LEU A 23 -8.33 -0.90 4.15
N THR A 24 -8.54 -2.01 4.84
CA THR A 24 -9.70 -2.86 4.54
C THR A 24 -10.99 -2.16 4.89
N GLY A 25 -10.99 -1.28 5.91
CA GLY A 25 -12.19 -0.80 6.59
C GLY A 25 -12.75 -1.84 7.57
N PHE A 26 -13.96 -1.60 8.09
CA PHE A 26 -14.65 -2.48 9.04
C PHE A 26 -15.51 -3.55 8.34
N SER A 27 -14.87 -4.56 7.73
CA SER A 27 -15.54 -5.64 6.97
C SER A 27 -16.19 -6.72 7.82
N ALA A 28 -17.29 -7.32 7.35
CA ALA A 28 -18.03 -8.39 8.02
C ALA A 28 -17.31 -9.77 7.97
N THR A 29 -16.12 -9.84 8.55
CA THR A 29 -15.29 -11.05 8.66
C THR A 29 -15.44 -11.71 10.03
N ASP A 30 -14.93 -12.93 10.17
CA ASP A 30 -14.85 -13.65 11.45
C ASP A 30 -14.12 -12.83 12.52
N LEU A 31 -13.05 -12.11 12.14
CA LEU A 31 -12.30 -11.22 13.04
C LEU A 31 -13.20 -10.13 13.65
N ASN A 32 -14.20 -9.67 12.90
CA ASN A 32 -15.17 -8.67 13.32
C ASN A 32 -16.49 -9.29 13.79
N GLY A 33 -16.55 -10.61 13.99
CA GLY A 33 -17.77 -11.33 14.38
C GLY A 33 -18.91 -11.13 13.39
N HIS A 34 -18.60 -10.92 12.11
CA HIS A 34 -19.54 -10.54 11.05
C HIS A 34 -20.32 -9.24 11.29
N GLN A 35 -19.87 -8.36 12.20
CA GLN A 35 -20.53 -7.10 12.52
C GLN A 35 -20.05 -5.91 11.69
N GLY A 36 -19.21 -6.15 10.69
CA GLY A 36 -18.70 -5.11 9.80
C GLY A 36 -19.80 -4.38 9.05
N THR A 37 -19.63 -3.07 8.84
CA THR A 37 -20.59 -2.24 8.08
C THR A 37 -20.44 -2.39 6.57
N GLN A 38 -19.42 -3.11 6.11
CA GLN A 38 -19.12 -3.37 4.69
C GLN A 38 -18.88 -4.86 4.46
N SER A 39 -19.00 -5.28 3.21
CA SER A 39 -18.70 -6.64 2.78
C SER A 39 -17.19 -6.92 2.76
N VAL A 40 -16.83 -8.20 2.58
CA VAL A 40 -15.42 -8.60 2.39
C VAL A 40 -14.91 -8.08 1.04
N GLU A 41 -15.73 -8.15 0.00
CA GLU A 41 -15.42 -7.70 -1.35
C GLU A 41 -15.16 -6.18 -1.40
N GLU A 42 -15.98 -5.40 -0.69
CA GLU A 42 -15.81 -3.94 -0.59
C GLU A 42 -14.46 -3.58 0.06
N GLY A 43 -14.10 -4.25 1.15
CA GLY A 43 -12.80 -4.03 1.79
C GLY A 43 -11.62 -4.54 0.96
N ALA A 44 -11.78 -5.67 0.27
CA ALA A 44 -10.75 -6.26 -0.58
C ALA A 44 -10.46 -5.42 -1.83
N ALA A 45 -11.46 -4.70 -2.36
CA ALA A 45 -11.29 -3.85 -3.54
C ALA A 45 -10.18 -2.80 -3.38
N VAL A 46 -10.04 -2.20 -2.19
CA VAL A 46 -8.97 -1.22 -1.89
C VAL A 46 -7.59 -1.87 -1.97
N ILE A 47 -7.45 -3.08 -1.40
CA ILE A 47 -6.19 -3.84 -1.44
C ILE A 47 -5.84 -4.22 -2.88
N ALA A 48 -6.82 -4.75 -3.62
CA ALA A 48 -6.63 -5.14 -5.02
C ALA A 48 -6.21 -3.95 -5.89
N ALA A 49 -6.85 -2.78 -5.71
CA ALA A 49 -6.49 -1.55 -6.40
C ALA A 49 -5.06 -1.11 -6.06
N ALA A 50 -4.68 -1.11 -4.78
CA ALA A 50 -3.32 -0.75 -4.36
C ALA A 50 -2.25 -1.72 -4.89
N ALA A 51 -2.53 -3.03 -4.87
CA ALA A 51 -1.61 -4.06 -5.32
C ALA A 51 -1.39 -4.08 -6.84
N THR A 52 -2.38 -3.61 -7.61
CA THR A 52 -2.34 -3.54 -9.08
C THR A 52 -2.02 -2.16 -9.61
N ALA A 53 -1.77 -1.19 -8.73
CA ALA A 53 -1.54 0.20 -9.10
C ALA A 53 -0.24 0.39 -9.90
N GLY A 54 -0.32 1.25 -10.92
CA GLY A 54 0.83 1.64 -11.74
C GLY A 54 1.82 2.54 -11.01
N PRO A 55 3.01 2.78 -11.60
CA PRO A 55 4.10 3.54 -10.98
C PRO A 55 3.78 4.99 -10.62
N ASP A 56 2.70 5.57 -11.17
CA ASP A 56 2.24 6.92 -10.88
C ASP A 56 1.32 7.00 -9.64
N ALA A 57 0.99 5.86 -9.03
CA ALA A 57 0.16 5.83 -7.85
C ALA A 57 0.91 6.34 -6.59
N PRO A 58 0.17 6.87 -5.59
CA PRO A 58 0.77 7.34 -4.35
C PRO A 58 1.61 6.26 -3.65
N SER A 59 2.87 6.56 -3.39
CA SER A 59 3.78 5.70 -2.62
C SER A 59 4.02 6.30 -1.23
N ALA A 60 4.40 5.45 -0.26
CA ALA A 60 4.44 5.76 1.16
C ALA A 60 3.14 6.37 1.70
N ALA A 61 2.00 5.94 1.14
CA ALA A 61 0.68 6.45 1.46
C ALA A 61 -0.17 5.43 2.22
N PHE A 62 -1.09 5.92 3.05
CA PHE A 62 -2.19 5.15 3.60
C PHE A 62 -3.43 5.39 2.75
N VAL A 63 -4.07 4.35 2.25
CA VAL A 63 -5.18 4.47 1.28
C VAL A 63 -6.40 3.70 1.76
N GLY A 64 -7.58 4.31 1.63
CA GLY A 64 -8.88 3.71 1.93
C GLY A 64 -9.87 3.90 0.80
N THR A 65 -11.14 3.60 1.05
CA THR A 65 -12.23 3.70 0.07
C THR A 65 -12.42 5.12 -0.47
N THR A 66 -12.06 6.15 0.31
CA THR A 66 -12.13 7.57 -0.08
C THR A 66 -10.80 8.13 -0.62
N GLY A 67 -9.81 7.28 -0.88
CA GLY A 67 -8.48 7.68 -1.36
C GLY A 67 -7.42 7.74 -0.25
N THR A 68 -6.41 8.61 -0.40
CA THR A 68 -5.34 8.76 0.59
C THR A 68 -5.86 9.34 1.90
N VAL A 69 -5.47 8.73 3.01
CA VAL A 69 -5.89 9.11 4.36
C VAL A 69 -4.64 9.60 5.12
N PRO A 70 -4.76 10.68 5.93
CA PRO A 70 -3.67 11.11 6.79
C PRO A 70 -3.24 10.02 7.77
N TRP A 71 -1.97 10.04 8.14
CA TRP A 71 -1.44 9.28 9.26
C TRP A 71 -1.59 10.08 10.56
#